data_AF-A0A259DEM6-F1
#
_entry.id   AF-A0A259DEM6-F1
#
_cell.length_a   1.000
_cell.length_b   1.000
_cell.length_c   1.000
_cell.angle_alpha   90.00
_cell.angle_beta   90.00
_cell.angle_gamma   90.00
#
_symmetry.space_group_name_H-M   'P 1'
#
loop_
_entity.id
_entity.type
_entity.pdbx_description
1 polymer ?
#
loop_
_entity_poly.entity_id
_entity_poly.type
_entity_poly.pdbx_seq_one_letter_code
_entity_poly.pdbx_strand_id
1 'polypeptide(L)'
;NAFGGNHAGLFAGNLLIDPAGSYMGVRGEDASWQGPTLADYARYQTLDGTNIRLYRFRLQPQAFAQVEQRIRASGFTPPLFCAVAVQNLLEGVSPFDSIERVGWTSPTALGRILDTLTQGEAAAGECQKLDATSC
;
A
#
# COMPACT_ATOMS: atom_id res chain seq x y z
N ASN A 1 -4.12 -16.08 9.03
CA ASN A 1 -3.71 -14.70 9.33
C ASN A 1 -2.56 -14.73 10.32
N ALA A 2 -1.34 -14.42 9.87
CA ALA A 2 -0.24 -14.16 10.81
C ALA A 2 -0.62 -12.95 11.69
N PHE A 3 -0.17 -12.94 12.94
CA PHE A 3 -0.58 -12.01 14.00
C PHE A 3 -0.42 -10.49 13.69
N GLY A 4 0.12 -10.11 12.53
CA GLY A 4 0.36 -8.71 12.15
C GLY A 4 -0.04 -8.33 10.71
N GLY A 5 -0.82 -9.16 10.02
CA GLY A 5 -1.11 -8.97 8.58
C GLY A 5 0.03 -9.49 7.71
N ASN A 6 -0.30 -9.92 6.49
CA ASN A 6 0.63 -10.70 5.67
C ASN A 6 1.40 -9.86 4.65
N HIS A 7 0.81 -8.77 4.15
CA HIS A 7 1.44 -7.97 3.10
C HIS A 7 0.93 -6.52 3.05
N ALA A 8 1.72 -5.62 2.49
CA ALA A 8 1.37 -4.24 2.19
C ALA A 8 2.03 -3.81 0.87
N GLY A 9 1.26 -3.15 0.00
CA GLY A 9 1.77 -2.52 -1.22
C GLY A 9 1.08 -1.19 -1.46
N LEU A 10 1.56 -0.43 -2.44
CA LEU A 10 1.09 0.93 -2.71
C LEU A 10 0.99 1.18 -4.21
N PHE A 11 -0.12 1.78 -4.63
CA PHE A 11 -0.27 2.37 -5.95
C PHE A 11 -0.18 3.89 -5.85
N ALA A 12 0.65 4.51 -6.70
CA ALA A 12 0.58 5.93 -7.03
C ALA A 12 0.14 6.06 -8.49
N GLY A 13 -1.16 6.29 -8.71
CA GLY A 13 -1.74 6.20 -10.05
C GLY A 13 -1.61 4.79 -10.59
N ASN A 14 -0.92 4.61 -11.73
CA ASN A 14 -0.66 3.30 -12.32
C ASN A 14 0.68 2.68 -11.86
N LEU A 15 1.46 3.38 -11.04
CA LEU A 15 2.73 2.89 -10.54
C LEU A 15 2.51 2.06 -9.27
N LEU A 16 2.69 0.75 -9.38
CA LEU A 16 2.69 -0.17 -8.24
C LEU A 16 4.10 -0.27 -7.63
N ILE A 17 4.16 -0.22 -6.31
CA ILE A 17 5.22 -0.86 -5.54
C ILE A 17 4.63 -2.02 -4.72
N ASP A 18 5.25 -3.18 -4.90
CA ASP A 18 4.91 -4.44 -4.23
C ASP A 18 6.12 -4.93 -3.42
N PRO A 19 6.47 -4.29 -2.28
CA PRO A 19 7.76 -4.51 -1.65
C PRO A 19 7.84 -5.92 -1.06
N ALA A 20 8.88 -6.67 -1.44
CA ALA A 20 9.07 -8.08 -1.11
C ALA A 20 7.92 -9.01 -1.56
N GLY A 21 6.97 -8.50 -2.35
CA GLY A 21 5.80 -9.24 -2.80
C GLY A 21 6.11 -10.06 -4.06
N SER A 22 5.43 -11.19 -4.15
CA SER A 22 5.59 -12.14 -5.25
C SER A 22 4.77 -11.79 -6.48
N TYR A 23 3.89 -10.78 -6.42
CA TYR A 23 2.92 -10.49 -7.48
C TYR A 23 3.60 -10.19 -8.81
N MET A 24 4.60 -9.30 -8.81
CA MET A 24 5.32 -8.94 -10.03
C MET A 24 6.09 -10.13 -10.62
N GLY A 25 6.62 -11.01 -9.77
CA GLY A 25 7.32 -12.22 -10.20
C GLY A 25 6.38 -13.24 -10.85
N VAL A 26 5.27 -13.55 -10.18
CA VAL A 26 4.27 -14.52 -10.67
C VAL A 26 3.56 -14.00 -11.92
N ARG A 27 3.13 -12.73 -11.94
CA ARG A 27 2.45 -12.16 -13.10
C ARG A 27 3.40 -11.90 -14.27
N GLY A 28 4.67 -11.62 -14.00
CA GLY A 28 5.69 -11.42 -15.03
C GLY A 28 5.95 -12.67 -15.89
N GLU A 29 5.57 -13.86 -15.42
CA GLU A 29 5.65 -15.10 -16.21
C GLU A 29 4.54 -15.21 -17.26
N ASP A 30 3.45 -14.46 -17.13
CA ASP A 30 2.36 -14.43 -18.09
C ASP A 30 2.67 -13.44 -19.23
N ALA A 31 2.99 -13.99 -20.41
CA ALA A 31 3.29 -13.21 -21.61
C ALA A 31 2.14 -12.33 -22.11
N SER A 32 0.90 -12.59 -21.67
CA SER A 32 -0.27 -11.78 -22.02
C SER A 32 -0.55 -10.65 -21.02
N TRP A 33 0.20 -10.60 -19.91
CA TRP A 33 -0.03 -9.64 -18.85
C TRP A 33 0.36 -8.22 -19.28
N GLN A 34 -0.62 -7.32 -19.26
CA GLN A 34 -0.45 -5.92 -19.69
C GLN A 34 0.12 -5.01 -18.60
N GLY A 35 0.49 -5.59 -17.45
CA GLY A 35 1.01 -4.88 -16.29
C GLY A 35 0.00 -4.76 -15.14
N PRO A 36 0.44 -4.15 -14.03
CA PRO A 36 -0.31 -4.12 -12.78
C PRO A 36 -1.58 -3.29 -12.90
N THR A 37 -2.69 -3.83 -12.40
CA THR A 37 -3.91 -3.06 -12.14
C THR A 37 -4.32 -3.28 -10.69
N LEU A 38 -5.01 -2.30 -10.09
CA LEU A 38 -5.49 -2.44 -8.72
C LEU A 38 -6.41 -3.67 -8.55
N ALA A 39 -7.29 -3.93 -9.51
CA ALA A 39 -8.21 -5.06 -9.46
C ALA A 39 -7.47 -6.41 -9.54
N ASP A 40 -6.46 -6.52 -10.41
CA ASP A 40 -5.67 -7.75 -10.51
C ASP A 40 -4.77 -7.96 -9.29
N TYR A 41 -4.13 -6.88 -8.80
CA TYR A 41 -3.32 -6.92 -7.59
C TYR A 41 -4.15 -7.32 -6.37
N ALA A 42 -5.31 -6.67 -6.15
CA ALA A 42 -6.19 -7.01 -5.03
C ALA A 42 -6.69 -8.46 -5.09
N ARG A 43 -6.95 -8.99 -6.29
CA ARG A 43 -7.30 -10.41 -6.49
C ARG A 43 -6.14 -11.33 -6.17
N TYR A 44 -4.92 -10.97 -6.53
CA TYR A 44 -3.74 -11.76 -6.19
C TYR A 44 -3.53 -11.85 -4.68
N GLN A 45 -3.70 -10.73 -3.98
CA GLN A 45 -3.50 -10.66 -2.53
C GLN A 45 -4.49 -11.52 -1.73
N THR A 46 -5.60 -11.99 -2.33
CA THR A 46 -6.51 -12.92 -1.65
C THR A 46 -5.89 -14.30 -1.43
N LEU A 47 -4.83 -14.64 -2.19
CA LEU A 47 -4.04 -15.86 -1.98
C LEU A 47 -3.31 -15.84 -0.62
N ASP A 48 -2.90 -14.65 -0.17
CA ASP A 48 -2.25 -14.47 1.13
C ASP A 48 -3.27 -14.31 2.27
N GLY A 49 -4.52 -13.94 1.97
CA GLY A 49 -5.62 -13.92 2.93
C GLY A 49 -6.80 -13.06 2.50
N THR A 50 -7.98 -13.31 3.06
CA THR A 50 -9.22 -12.64 2.66
C THR A 50 -9.46 -11.28 3.32
N ASN A 51 -8.71 -10.95 4.38
CA ASN A 51 -8.87 -9.69 5.11
C ASN A 51 -8.06 -8.56 4.46
N ILE A 52 -8.51 -8.12 3.29
CA ILE A 52 -7.86 -7.06 2.51
C ILE A 52 -8.54 -5.72 2.81
N ARG A 53 -7.72 -4.69 3.08
CA ARG A 53 -8.15 -3.30 3.23
C ARG A 53 -7.47 -2.45 2.16
N LEU A 54 -8.25 -1.63 1.48
CA LEU A 54 -7.84 -0.71 0.44
C LEU A 54 -7.99 0.71 0.99
N TYR A 55 -6.86 1.37 1.21
CA TYR A 55 -6.82 2.77 1.63
C TYR A 55 -6.62 3.66 0.40
N ARG A 56 -7.48 4.66 0.20
CA ARG A 56 -7.44 5.57 -0.94
C ARG A 56 -7.37 7.01 -0.47
N PHE A 57 -6.41 7.74 -1.01
CA PHE A 57 -6.18 9.16 -0.72
C PHE A 57 -6.09 9.94 -2.02
N ARG A 58 -6.74 11.11 -2.07
CA ARG A 58 -6.56 12.06 -3.17
C ARG A 58 -5.53 13.10 -2.76
N LEU A 59 -4.33 12.98 -3.31
CA LEU A 59 -3.22 13.87 -2.95
C LEU A 59 -3.20 15.13 -3.84
N GLN A 60 -2.63 16.21 -3.30
CA GLN A 60 -2.25 17.36 -4.12
C GLN A 60 -1.15 16.97 -5.11
N PRO A 61 -1.05 17.60 -6.30
CA PRO A 61 -0.10 17.19 -7.34
C PRO A 61 1.36 17.10 -6.85
N GLN A 62 1.80 18.05 -6.02
CA GLN A 62 3.16 18.05 -5.47
C GLN A 62 3.39 16.85 -4.54
N ALA A 63 2.44 16.57 -3.63
CA ALA A 63 2.52 15.43 -2.73
C ALA A 63 2.49 14.10 -3.50
N PHE A 64 1.63 14.00 -4.52
CA PHE A 64 1.55 12.83 -5.39
C PHE A 64 2.88 12.58 -6.12
N ALA A 65 3.48 13.61 -6.71
CA ALA A 65 4.77 13.51 -7.41
C ALA A 65 5.90 13.08 -6.47
N GLN A 66 5.89 13.52 -5.20
CA GLN A 66 6.87 13.06 -4.20
C GLN A 66 6.75 11.55 -3.94
N VAL A 67 5.53 11.03 -3.80
CA VAL A 67 5.30 9.58 -3.61
C VAL A 67 5.78 8.80 -4.85
N GLU A 68 5.45 9.25 -6.05
CA GLU A 68 5.92 8.61 -7.29
C GLU A 68 7.45 8.60 -7.38
N GLN A 69 8.11 9.73 -7.09
CA GLN A 69 9.56 9.82 -7.09
C GLN A 69 10.17 8.84 -6.08
N ARG A 70 9.63 8.77 -4.87
CA ARG A 70 10.11 7.86 -3.83
C ARG A 70 9.92 6.40 -4.22
N ILE A 71 8.80 6.03 -4.85
CA ILE A 71 8.59 4.69 -5.40
C ILE A 71 9.65 4.38 -6.45
N ARG A 72 9.90 5.28 -7.41
CA ARG A 72 10.91 5.06 -8.47
C ARG A 72 12.34 4.97 -7.92
N ALA A 73 12.63 5.69 -6.85
CA ALA A 73 13.91 5.65 -6.15
C ALA A 73 14.04 4.46 -5.18
N SER A 74 12.95 3.73 -4.93
CA SER A 74 12.98 2.58 -4.02
C SER A 74 13.76 1.42 -4.65
N GLY A 75 14.52 0.73 -3.80
CA GLY A 75 15.27 -0.46 -4.19
C GLY A 75 14.59 -1.74 -3.74
N PHE A 76 15.37 -2.82 -3.74
CA PHE A 76 14.95 -4.10 -3.19
C PHE A 76 14.50 -3.96 -1.73
N THR A 77 13.37 -4.59 -1.40
CA THR A 77 12.86 -4.70 -0.02
C THR A 77 12.95 -6.17 0.42
N PRO A 78 13.61 -6.48 1.55
CA PRO A 78 13.64 -7.85 2.06
C PRO A 78 12.26 -8.35 2.50
N PRO A 79 12.02 -9.67 2.48
CA PRO A 79 10.82 -10.27 3.07
C PRO A 79 10.55 -9.76 4.50
N LEU A 80 9.28 -9.62 4.86
CA LEU A 80 8.79 -9.06 6.14
C LEU A 80 8.92 -7.54 6.33
N PHE A 81 9.55 -6.81 5.40
CA PHE A 81 9.69 -5.34 5.48
C PHE A 81 8.72 -4.57 4.58
N CYS A 82 7.67 -5.23 4.06
CA CYS A 82 6.74 -4.60 3.12
C CYS A 82 6.03 -3.38 3.69
N ALA A 83 5.54 -3.47 4.93
CA ALA A 83 4.89 -2.34 5.60
C ALA A 83 5.88 -1.22 5.95
N VAL A 84 7.15 -1.54 6.26
CA VAL A 84 8.20 -0.53 6.48
C VAL A 84 8.47 0.25 5.20
N ALA A 85 8.59 -0.44 4.07
CA ALA A 85 8.79 0.19 2.78
C ALA A 85 7.62 1.13 2.45
N VAL A 86 6.37 0.65 2.55
CA VAL A 86 5.19 1.50 2.29
C VAL A 86 5.14 2.70 3.25
N GLN A 87 5.30 2.50 4.55
CA GLN A 87 5.23 3.58 5.53
C GLN A 87 6.28 4.66 5.27
N ASN A 88 7.53 4.26 5.01
CA ASN A 88 8.64 5.19 4.78
C ASN A 88 8.54 5.92 3.42
N LEU A 89 7.75 5.41 2.46
CA LEU A 89 7.43 6.13 1.24
C LEU A 89 6.44 7.27 1.51
N LEU A 90 5.52 7.08 2.45
CA LEU A 90 4.49 8.07 2.81
C LEU A 90 4.98 9.13 3.81
N GLU A 91 6.02 8.82 4.60
CA GLU A 91 6.57 9.69 5.64
C GLU A 91 6.65 11.18 5.25
N GLY A 92 5.98 12.04 6.01
CA GLY A 92 6.06 13.50 5.84
C GLY A 92 5.47 14.03 4.54
N VAL A 93 4.71 13.22 3.80
CA VAL A 93 3.93 13.67 2.64
C VAL A 93 2.49 13.89 3.06
N SER A 94 1.95 15.11 2.95
CA SER A 94 0.55 15.36 3.33
C SER A 94 -0.44 14.47 2.56
N PRO A 95 -1.46 13.85 3.21
CA PRO A 95 -1.91 14.03 4.61
C PRO A 95 -1.21 13.12 5.64
N PHE A 96 -0.13 12.46 5.26
CA PHE A 96 0.65 11.53 6.09
C PHE A 96 1.70 12.26 6.95
N ASP A 97 1.47 13.53 7.29
CA ASP A 97 2.42 14.37 8.03
C ASP A 97 2.77 13.81 9.42
N SER A 98 1.86 13.01 10.00
CA SER A 98 2.04 12.31 11.28
C SER A 98 2.72 10.93 11.16
N ILE A 99 2.96 10.46 9.93
CA ILE A 99 3.63 9.17 9.70
C ILE A 99 5.14 9.37 9.78
N GLU A 100 5.75 8.77 10.78
CA GLU A 100 7.20 8.80 10.97
C GLU A 100 7.90 7.64 10.23
N ARG A 101 9.18 7.87 9.94
CA ARG A 101 10.07 6.82 9.46
C ARG A 101 10.27 5.76 10.52
N VAL A 102 10.19 4.49 10.12
CA VAL A 102 10.37 3.36 11.03
C VAL A 102 11.38 2.35 10.50
N GLY A 103 12.07 1.67 11.42
CA GLY A 103 12.89 0.50 11.12
C GLY A 103 12.09 -0.82 11.17
N TRP A 104 10.91 -0.81 11.78
CA TRP A 104 10.01 -1.95 11.88
C TRP A 104 8.56 -1.46 11.96
N THR A 105 7.67 -2.07 11.19
CA THR A 105 6.20 -1.97 11.33
C THR A 105 5.57 -3.21 10.68
N SER A 106 4.39 -3.64 11.14
CA SER A 106 3.61 -4.69 10.50
C SER A 106 2.51 -4.11 9.63
N PRO A 107 2.00 -4.85 8.63
CA PRO A 107 0.84 -4.41 7.85
C PRO A 107 -0.37 -4.00 8.71
N THR A 108 -0.65 -4.71 9.80
CA THR A 108 -1.71 -4.33 10.75
C THR A 108 -1.39 -3.03 11.48
N ALA A 109 -0.15 -2.81 11.91
CA ALA A 109 0.23 -1.56 12.59
C ALA A 109 0.15 -0.36 11.63
N LEU A 110 0.63 -0.51 10.39
CA LEU A 110 0.47 0.49 9.35
C LEU A 110 -1.03 0.76 9.07
N GLY A 111 -1.85 -0.28 8.97
CA GLY A 111 -3.30 -0.14 8.80
C GLY A 111 -3.95 0.70 9.92
N ARG A 112 -3.57 0.49 11.18
CA ARG A 112 -4.07 1.31 12.30
C ARG A 112 -3.67 2.78 12.19
N ILE A 113 -2.47 3.07 11.68
CA ILE A 113 -2.03 4.45 11.43
C ILE A 113 -2.92 5.07 10.34
N LEU A 114 -3.12 4.36 9.22
CA LEU A 114 -3.95 4.84 8.11
C LEU A 114 -5.43 5.00 8.50
N ASP A 115 -5.94 4.16 9.42
CA ASP A 115 -7.30 4.28 9.94
C ASP A 115 -7.57 5.66 10.55
N THR A 116 -6.57 6.26 11.21
CA THR A 116 -6.71 7.61 11.79
C THR A 116 -6.89 8.71 10.74
N LEU A 117 -6.50 8.44 9.48
CA LEU A 117 -6.63 9.36 8.36
C LEU A 117 -7.89 9.11 7.51
N THR A 118 -8.59 8.00 7.75
CA THR A 118 -9.79 7.63 6.98
C THR A 118 -11.08 7.62 7.79
N GLN A 119 -11.01 7.91 9.09
CA GLN A 119 -12.16 7.92 10.00
C GLN A 119 -12.48 9.35 10.46
N GLY A 120 -13.78 9.66 10.58
CA GLY A 120 -14.29 10.94 11.10
C GLY A 120 -14.66 11.97 10.02
N GLU A 121 -15.23 13.10 10.45
CA GLU A 121 -15.76 14.15 9.56
C GLU A 121 -14.69 14.89 8.74
N ALA A 122 -13.42 14.80 9.16
CA ALA A 122 -12.27 15.42 8.50
C ALA A 122 -11.32 14.38 7.86
N ALA A 123 -11.83 13.19 7.54
CA ALA A 123 -11.03 12.13 6.92
C ALA A 123 -10.37 12.62 5.62
N ALA A 124 -9.06 12.42 5.50
CA ALA A 124 -8.27 12.79 4.32
C ALA A 124 -8.34 11.73 3.22
N GLY A 125 -8.89 10.56 3.52
CA GLY A 125 -9.09 9.47 2.58
C GLY A 125 -10.20 8.53 3.02
N GLU A 126 -10.29 7.39 2.34
CA GLU A 126 -11.28 6.35 2.60
C GLU A 126 -10.62 4.98 2.75
N CYS A 127 -11.22 4.12 3.58
CA CYS A 127 -10.84 2.71 3.71
C CYS A 127 -12.01 1.85 3.27
N GLN A 128 -11.73 0.90 2.37
CA GLN A 128 -12.72 -0.05 1.86
C GLN A 128 -12.19 -1.49 1.97
N LYS A 129 -13.10 -2.45 2.12
CA LYS A 129 -12.81 -3.88 1.96
C LYS A 129 -12.89 -4.26 0.48
N LEU A 130 -12.54 -5.50 0.16
CA LEU A 130 -12.54 -6.01 -1.21
C LEU A 130 -13.93 -5.95 -1.89
N ASP A 131 -15.00 -6.06 -1.10
CA ASP A 131 -16.41 -5.96 -1.54
C ASP A 131 -16.92 -4.51 -1.62
N ALA A 132 -16.01 -3.52 -1.54
CA ALA A 132 -16.29 -2.09 -1.51
C ALA A 132 -17.10 -1.60 -0.28
N THR A 133 -17.37 -2.46 0.71
CA THR A 133 -17.91 -1.98 1.99
C THR A 133 -16.85 -1.17 2.73
N SER A 134 -17.28 -0.21 3.56
CA SER A 134 -16.34 0.56 4.36
C SER A 134 -15.61 -0.34 5.35
N CYS A 135 -14.38 0.05 5.66
CA CYS A 135 -13.81 -0.31 6.95
C CYS A 135 -14.55 0.46 8.07
#